data_AF-A0A397HHP3-F1
#
_entry.id   AF-A0A397HHP3-F1
#
_cell.length_a   1.000
_cell.length_b   1.000
_cell.length_c   1.000
_cell.angle_alpha   90.00
_cell.angle_beta   90.00
_cell.angle_gamma   90.00
#
_symmetry.space_group_name_H-M   'P 1'
#
loop_
_entity.id
_entity.type
_entity.pdbx_description
1 polymer ?
#
loop_
_entity_poly.entity_id
_entity_poly.type
_entity_poly.pdbx_seq_one_letter_code
_entity_poly.pdbx_strand_id
1 'polypeptide(L)'
;MWELLYRCFPNVDKVAKMKVENINDLSNGITLLSSIHEEFGKFTIAFRPTDRQNVYELQMFRRCPPYLRGSLPPDKIVEFKQAPGAEHLKLPSSDLLECHWRLAEILNASGMAEIIDGYRREWEDIKTGAGSSLREDGKTDVGKMLSVAFWQHVAG
;
A
#
# COMPACT_ATOMS: atom_id res chain seq x y z
N MET A 1 -13.52 4.58 -6.29
CA MET A 1 -12.36 3.73 -5.91
C MET A 1 -12.81 2.33 -5.47
N TRP A 2 -13.61 2.17 -4.41
CA TRP A 2 -14.08 0.86 -3.93
C TRP A 2 -14.80 0.00 -4.99
N GLU A 3 -15.65 0.62 -5.80
CA GLU A 3 -16.34 -0.09 -6.90
C GLU A 3 -15.36 -0.73 -7.89
N LEU A 4 -14.30 -0.01 -8.28
CA LEU A 4 -13.26 -0.54 -9.16
C LEU A 4 -12.49 -1.68 -8.49
N LEU A 5 -12.20 -1.54 -7.19
CA LEU A 5 -11.54 -2.59 -6.42
C LEU A 5 -12.38 -3.87 -6.41
N TYR A 6 -13.68 -3.78 -6.12
CA TYR A 6 -14.58 -4.94 -6.13
C TYR A 6 -14.80 -5.53 -7.52
N ARG A 7 -14.80 -4.69 -8.56
CA ARG A 7 -14.94 -5.16 -9.94
C ARG A 7 -13.72 -5.93 -10.41
N CYS A 8 -12.51 -5.47 -10.07
CA CYS A 8 -11.25 -6.10 -10.48
C CYS A 8 -10.83 -7.24 -9.54
N PHE A 9 -11.19 -7.15 -8.25
CA PHE A 9 -10.83 -8.10 -7.20
C PHE A 9 -12.08 -8.50 -6.41
N PRO A 10 -12.98 -9.32 -6.99
CA PRO A 10 -14.27 -9.63 -6.40
C PRO A 10 -14.18 -10.35 -5.05
N ASN A 11 -13.06 -11.04 -4.78
CA ASN A 11 -12.85 -11.73 -3.51
C ASN A 11 -12.69 -10.76 -2.32
N VAL A 12 -12.28 -9.51 -2.57
CA VAL A 12 -12.23 -8.46 -1.54
C VAL A 12 -13.61 -8.26 -0.91
N ASP A 13 -14.65 -8.23 -1.73
CA ASP A 13 -16.03 -8.16 -1.25
C ASP A 13 -16.55 -9.55 -0.84
N LYS A 14 -16.53 -10.50 -1.76
CA LYS A 14 -17.28 -11.75 -1.60
C LYS A 14 -16.72 -12.69 -0.54
N VAL A 15 -15.39 -12.73 -0.40
CA VAL A 15 -14.70 -13.69 0.47
C VAL A 15 -14.19 -12.98 1.73
N ALA A 16 -13.39 -11.92 1.56
CA ALA A 16 -12.86 -11.15 2.67
C ALA A 16 -13.93 -10.28 3.36
N LYS A 17 -15.11 -10.09 2.75
CA LYS A 17 -16.21 -9.28 3.29
C LYS A 17 -15.77 -7.86 3.64
N MET A 18 -14.81 -7.33 2.88
CA MET A 18 -14.23 -6.01 3.13
C MET A 18 -15.14 -4.92 2.56
N LYS A 19 -15.58 -4.05 3.45
CA LYS A 19 -16.50 -2.95 3.24
C LYS A 19 -15.95 -1.68 3.89
N VAL A 20 -16.47 -0.53 3.50
CA VAL A 20 -16.02 0.76 4.05
C VAL A 20 -16.23 0.82 5.56
N GLU A 21 -17.28 0.18 6.06
CA GLU A 21 -17.66 0.21 7.48
C GLU A 21 -16.76 -0.67 8.35
N ASN A 22 -16.02 -1.63 7.76
CA ASN A 22 -15.19 -2.59 8.49
C ASN A 22 -13.71 -2.59 8.05
N ILE A 23 -13.23 -1.50 7.45
CA ILE A 23 -11.83 -1.33 7.01
C ILE A 23 -10.80 -1.58 8.13
N ASN A 24 -11.20 -1.37 9.39
CA ASN A 24 -10.37 -1.56 10.56
C ASN A 24 -10.50 -2.96 11.19
N ASP A 25 -11.15 -3.92 10.52
CA ASP A 25 -11.16 -5.32 10.95
C ASP A 25 -9.72 -5.87 10.95
N LEU A 26 -9.40 -6.69 11.96
CA LEU A 26 -8.06 -7.26 12.12
C LEU A 26 -7.59 -8.09 10.92
N SER A 27 -8.51 -8.68 10.14
CA SER A 27 -8.16 -9.38 8.91
C SER A 27 -7.58 -8.47 7.82
N ASN A 28 -7.72 -7.15 7.94
CA ASN A 28 -7.05 -6.15 7.09
C ASN A 28 -5.81 -5.53 7.73
N GLY A 29 -5.49 -5.90 8.97
CA GLY A 29 -4.41 -5.33 9.74
C GLY A 29 -3.18 -6.23 9.76
N ILE A 30 -2.00 -5.64 9.55
CA ILE A 30 -0.71 -6.30 9.79
C ILE A 30 0.26 -5.32 10.46
N THR A 31 0.99 -5.80 11.46
CA THR A 31 2.08 -5.03 12.08
C THR A 31 3.40 -5.43 11.45
N LEU A 32 4.17 -4.45 10.99
CA LEU A 32 5.45 -4.65 10.32
C LEU A 32 6.51 -3.74 10.95
N LEU A 33 7.79 -4.12 10.82
CA LEU A 33 8.90 -3.22 11.12
C LEU A 33 8.74 -1.94 10.28
N SER A 34 9.01 -0.77 10.86
CA SER A 34 8.76 0.54 10.23
C SER A 34 9.22 0.63 8.77
N SER A 35 10.43 0.17 8.47
CA SER A 35 10.98 0.20 7.11
C SER A 35 10.28 -0.78 6.15
N ILE A 36 9.82 -1.93 6.63
CA ILE A 36 9.05 -2.89 5.83
C ILE A 36 7.61 -2.39 5.63
N HIS A 37 7.02 -1.78 6.65
CA HIS A 37 5.70 -1.15 6.57
C HIS A 37 5.66 -0.07 5.49
N GLU A 38 6.69 0.78 5.45
CA GLU A 38 6.82 1.83 4.44
C GLU A 38 6.86 1.26 3.02
N GLU A 39 7.69 0.24 2.79
CA GLU A 39 7.83 -0.39 1.48
C GLU A 39 6.60 -1.22 1.07
N PHE A 40 5.92 -1.86 2.04
CA PHE A 40 4.62 -2.50 1.82
C PHE A 40 3.56 -1.49 1.36
N GLY A 41 3.51 -0.31 2.00
CA GLY A 41 2.60 0.77 1.62
C GLY A 41 2.92 1.43 0.26
N LYS A 42 4.18 1.37 -0.19
CA LYS A 42 4.61 1.81 -1.53
C LYS A 42 4.47 0.74 -2.61
N PHE A 43 3.95 -0.43 -2.26
CA PHE A 43 3.86 -1.59 -3.15
C PHE A 43 5.23 -2.04 -3.70
N THR A 44 6.32 -1.79 -2.99
CA THR A 44 7.67 -2.26 -3.39
C THR A 44 8.01 -3.61 -2.76
N ILE A 45 7.23 -4.02 -1.76
CA ILE A 45 7.20 -5.37 -1.18
C ILE A 45 5.75 -5.85 -1.12
N ALA A 46 5.51 -7.13 -1.37
CA ALA A 46 4.20 -7.76 -1.20
C ALA A 46 4.30 -9.23 -0.76
N PHE A 47 3.21 -9.75 -0.20
CA PHE A 47 3.09 -11.15 0.21
C PHE A 47 2.33 -11.93 -0.87
N ARG A 48 3.05 -12.70 -1.68
CA ARG A 48 2.46 -13.54 -2.71
C ARG A 48 1.93 -14.83 -2.08
N PRO A 49 0.64 -15.18 -2.26
CA PRO A 49 0.10 -16.44 -1.76
C PRO A 49 0.84 -17.66 -2.30
N THR A 50 0.95 -18.69 -1.47
CA THR A 50 1.43 -20.03 -1.87
C THR A 50 0.28 -21.04 -1.86
N ASP A 51 0.58 -22.30 -2.14
CA ASP A 51 -0.34 -23.43 -1.99
C ASP A 51 -0.65 -23.77 -0.52
N ARG A 52 0.16 -23.24 0.41
CA ARG A 52 0.01 -23.45 1.84
C ARG A 52 -0.72 -22.29 2.51
N GLN A 53 -1.73 -22.62 3.32
CA GLN A 53 -2.50 -21.64 4.09
C GLN A 53 -1.58 -20.79 4.98
N ASN A 54 -1.77 -19.46 4.92
CA ASN A 54 -1.02 -18.47 5.70
C ASN A 54 0.50 -18.46 5.46
N VAL A 55 0.97 -19.09 4.38
CA VAL A 55 2.36 -19.08 3.95
C VAL A 55 2.46 -18.27 2.67
N TYR A 56 3.42 -17.35 2.64
CA TYR A 56 3.59 -16.39 1.56
C TYR A 56 5.04 -16.34 1.11
N GLU A 57 5.23 -16.16 -0.19
CA GLU A 57 6.51 -15.75 -0.75
C GLU A 57 6.59 -14.21 -0.70
N LEU A 58 7.62 -13.70 -0.03
CA LEU A 58 7.86 -12.27 0.03
C LEU A 58 8.47 -11.80 -1.29
N GLN A 59 7.68 -11.08 -2.07
CA GLN A 59 8.13 -10.51 -3.34
C GLN A 59 8.69 -9.11 -3.11
N MET A 60 9.89 -8.88 -3.64
CA MET A 60 10.53 -7.57 -3.68
C MET A 60 10.58 -7.07 -5.11
N PHE A 61 10.06 -5.88 -5.35
CA PHE A 61 10.12 -5.23 -6.67
C PHE A 61 11.38 -4.38 -6.81
N ARG A 62 11.68 -3.95 -8.04
CA ARG A 62 12.92 -3.23 -8.39
C ARG A 62 13.20 -2.01 -7.52
N ARG A 63 12.15 -1.32 -7.06
CA ARG A 63 12.26 -0.10 -6.24
C ARG A 63 12.50 -0.37 -4.75
N CYS A 64 12.38 -1.61 -4.30
CA CYS A 64 12.65 -1.97 -2.92
C CYS A 64 14.15 -1.76 -2.60
N PRO A 65 14.50 -1.01 -1.54
CA PRO A 65 15.88 -0.76 -1.18
C PRO A 65 16.68 -2.05 -0.89
N PRO A 66 17.89 -2.22 -1.44
CA PRO A 66 18.68 -3.45 -1.25
C PRO A 66 19.05 -3.74 0.21
N TYR A 67 19.19 -2.70 1.04
CA TYR A 67 19.59 -2.86 2.45
C TYR A 67 18.54 -3.63 3.27
N LEU A 68 17.27 -3.64 2.85
CA LEU A 68 16.21 -4.39 3.52
C LEU A 68 16.39 -5.89 3.41
N ARG A 69 17.17 -6.39 2.44
CA ARG A 69 17.44 -7.82 2.30
C ARG A 69 18.02 -8.46 3.56
N GLY A 70 18.78 -7.70 4.34
CA GLY A 70 19.34 -8.19 5.62
C GLY A 70 18.30 -8.36 6.73
N SER A 71 17.14 -7.73 6.61
CA SER A 71 16.03 -7.82 7.57
C SER A 71 14.98 -8.86 7.18
N LEU A 72 15.16 -9.54 6.04
CA LEU A 72 14.19 -10.48 5.47
C LEU A 72 14.69 -11.92 5.59
N PRO A 73 13.78 -12.91 5.66
CA PRO A 73 14.15 -14.31 5.58
C PRO A 73 14.95 -14.60 4.30
N PRO A 74 16.06 -15.36 4.37
CA PRO A 74 16.89 -15.67 3.20
C PRO A 74 16.12 -16.42 2.10
N ASP A 75 15.19 -17.29 2.48
CA ASP A 75 14.32 -18.05 1.57
C ASP A 75 13.09 -17.25 1.11
N LYS A 76 12.88 -16.06 1.69
CA LYS A 76 11.73 -15.18 1.46
C LYS A 76 10.39 -15.84 1.75
N ILE A 77 10.36 -16.91 2.54
CA ILE A 77 9.12 -17.55 2.94
C ILE A 77 8.71 -16.99 4.30
N VAL A 78 7.45 -16.57 4.39
CA VAL A 78 6.86 -16.03 5.61
C VAL A 78 5.60 -16.79 5.94
N GLU A 79 5.51 -17.31 7.17
CA GLU A 79 4.32 -17.96 7.70
C GLU A 79 3.70 -17.09 8.78
N PHE A 80 2.44 -16.69 8.60
CA PHE A 80 1.71 -15.96 9.62
C PHE A 80 1.12 -16.92 10.65
N LYS A 81 1.47 -16.69 11.92
CA LYS A 81 1.01 -17.48 13.06
C LYS A 81 0.41 -16.57 14.10
N GLN A 82 -0.59 -17.09 14.80
CA GLN A 82 -1.09 -16.45 16.00
C GLN A 82 -0.03 -16.60 17.10
N ALA A 83 0.24 -15.51 17.83
CA ALA A 83 1.11 -15.56 18.98
C ALA A 83 0.43 -16.30 20.15
N PRO A 84 1.20 -16.94 21.05
CA PRO A 84 0.63 -17.51 22.27
C PRO A 84 -0.19 -16.48 23.06
N GLY A 85 -1.42 -16.83 23.43
CA GLY A 85 -2.37 -15.94 24.11
C GLY A 85 -3.19 -15.02 23.18
N ALA A 86 -2.94 -15.07 21.87
CA ALA A 86 -3.65 -14.30 20.85
C ALA A 86 -4.36 -15.21 19.82
N GLU A 87 -4.62 -16.47 20.15
CA GLU A 87 -5.24 -17.47 19.27
C GLU A 87 -6.68 -17.13 18.87
N HIS A 88 -7.32 -16.20 19.58
CA HIS A 88 -8.64 -15.68 19.27
C HIS A 88 -8.61 -14.53 18.24
N LEU A 89 -7.44 -13.92 18.00
CA LEU A 89 -7.29 -12.83 17.05
C LEU A 89 -7.12 -13.37 15.63
N LYS A 90 -7.88 -12.84 14.68
CA LYS A 90 -7.80 -13.26 13.28
C LYS A 90 -6.43 -12.88 12.69
N LEU A 91 -5.89 -13.77 11.86
CA LEU A 91 -4.77 -13.45 10.98
C LEU A 91 -5.22 -12.56 9.81
N PRO A 92 -4.28 -11.88 9.14
CA PRO A 92 -4.57 -11.15 7.90
C PRO A 92 -5.22 -12.06 6.85
N SER A 93 -6.21 -11.55 6.14
CA SER A 93 -6.93 -12.26 5.09
C SER A 93 -6.02 -12.52 3.89
N SER A 94 -5.99 -13.77 3.44
CA SER A 94 -5.19 -14.16 2.26
C SER A 94 -5.68 -13.46 0.99
N ASP A 95 -6.99 -13.28 0.82
CA ASP A 95 -7.56 -12.58 -0.33
C ASP A 95 -7.17 -11.08 -0.37
N LEU A 96 -7.04 -10.44 0.79
CA LEU A 96 -6.62 -9.03 0.87
C LEU A 96 -5.13 -8.90 0.56
N LEU A 97 -4.31 -9.84 1.04
CA LEU A 97 -2.89 -9.90 0.69
C LEU A 97 -2.68 -10.21 -0.79
N GLU A 98 -3.46 -11.12 -1.36
CA GLU A 98 -3.43 -11.39 -2.80
C GLU A 98 -3.80 -10.14 -3.59
N CYS A 99 -4.88 -9.45 -3.21
CA CYS A 99 -5.27 -8.20 -3.85
C CYS A 99 -4.14 -7.16 -3.79
N HIS A 100 -3.51 -6.98 -2.62
CA HIS A 100 -2.36 -6.07 -2.47
C HIS A 100 -1.20 -6.48 -3.37
N TRP A 101 -0.86 -7.77 -3.41
CA TRP A 101 0.19 -8.30 -4.26
C TRP A 101 -0.07 -8.06 -5.75
N ARG A 102 -1.28 -8.32 -6.23
CA ARG A 102 -1.67 -8.06 -7.63
C ARG A 102 -1.59 -6.58 -7.98
N LEU A 103 -2.02 -5.70 -7.07
CA LEU A 103 -1.84 -4.26 -7.24
C LEU A 103 -0.36 -3.91 -7.32
N ALA A 104 0.48 -4.51 -6.47
CA ALA A 104 1.93 -4.30 -6.53
C ALA A 104 2.52 -4.75 -7.87
N GLU A 105 2.12 -5.90 -8.40
CA GLU A 105 2.55 -6.37 -9.73
C GLU A 105 2.18 -5.34 -10.81
N ILE A 106 0.91 -4.91 -10.86
CA ILE A 106 0.41 -3.97 -11.87
C ILE A 106 1.14 -2.62 -11.78
N LEU A 107 1.27 -2.08 -10.56
CA LEU A 107 1.86 -0.77 -10.32
C LEU A 107 3.35 -0.75 -10.68
N ASN A 108 4.10 -1.80 -10.35
CA ASN A 108 5.53 -1.88 -10.70
C ASN A 108 5.75 -2.23 -12.18
N ALA A 109 4.89 -3.04 -12.80
CA ALA A 109 5.00 -3.36 -14.21
C ALA A 109 4.66 -2.16 -15.12
N SER A 110 3.70 -1.34 -14.72
CA SER A 110 3.27 -0.16 -15.49
C SER A 110 4.10 1.10 -15.25
N GLY A 111 4.90 1.16 -14.17
CA GLY A 111 5.59 2.38 -13.74
C GLY A 111 4.66 3.44 -13.13
N MET A 112 3.38 3.12 -12.93
CA MET A 112 2.40 4.02 -12.30
C MET A 112 2.72 4.30 -10.83
N ALA A 113 3.42 3.38 -10.19
CA ALA A 113 3.79 3.51 -8.80
C ALA A 113 4.68 4.74 -8.57
N GLU A 114 5.64 4.99 -9.45
CA GLU A 114 6.54 6.15 -9.43
C GLU A 114 5.79 7.47 -9.63
N ILE A 115 4.79 7.48 -10.53
CA ILE A 115 3.95 8.64 -10.78
C ILE A 115 3.15 8.99 -9.52
N ILE A 116 2.49 8.00 -8.92
CA ILE A 116 1.68 8.19 -7.70
C ILE A 116 2.57 8.65 -6.54
N ASP A 117 3.73 8.01 -6.33
CA ASP A 117 4.68 8.39 -5.28
C ASP A 117 5.27 9.80 -5.51
N GLY A 118 5.40 10.22 -6.77
CA GLY A 118 5.78 11.59 -7.15
C GLY A 118 4.74 12.61 -6.69
N TYR A 119 3.48 12.44 -7.08
CA TYR A 119 2.39 13.33 -6.67
C TYR A 119 2.19 13.34 -5.15
N ARG A 120 2.31 12.18 -4.48
CA ARG A 120 2.19 12.11 -3.01
C ARG A 120 3.30 12.93 -2.34
N ARG A 121 4.56 12.80 -2.79
CA ARG A 121 5.67 13.60 -2.24
C ARG A 121 5.48 15.08 -2.50
N GLU A 122 5.13 15.47 -3.71
CA GLU A 122 4.87 16.87 -4.04
C GLU A 122 3.75 17.47 -3.19
N TRP A 123 2.70 16.69 -2.91
CA TRP A 123 1.62 17.10 -2.01
C TRP A 123 2.08 17.26 -0.56
N GLU A 124 2.87 16.32 -0.04
CA GLU A 124 3.43 16.43 1.31
C GLU A 124 4.43 17.60 1.43
N ASP A 125 5.25 17.86 0.39
CA ASP A 125 6.16 19.01 0.34
C ASP A 125 5.38 20.34 0.37
N ILE A 126 4.24 20.42 -0.35
CA ILE A 126 3.35 21.58 -0.31
C ILE A 126 2.77 21.78 1.11
N LYS A 127 2.33 20.70 1.77
CA LYS A 127 1.78 20.77 3.12
C LYS A 127 2.80 21.10 4.21
N THR A 128 4.03 20.63 4.07
CA THR A 128 5.06 20.68 5.13
C THR A 128 6.06 21.82 4.93
N GLY A 129 6.22 22.34 3.70
CA GLY A 129 7.07 23.48 3.41
C GLY A 129 6.44 24.83 3.78
N ALA A 130 7.22 25.91 3.61
CA ALA A 130 6.76 27.30 3.72
C ALA A 130 5.64 27.70 2.72
N GLY A 131 5.15 26.74 1.92
CA GLY A 131 3.98 26.85 1.04
C GLY A 131 2.68 26.31 1.64
N SER A 132 2.70 25.84 2.89
CA SER A 132 1.50 25.44 3.66
C SER A 132 0.56 26.61 3.95
N SER A 133 1.05 27.83 3.77
CA SER A 133 0.30 29.08 3.86
C SER A 133 0.43 29.86 2.55
N LEU A 134 -0.65 30.55 2.17
CA LEU A 134 -0.59 31.55 1.11
C LEU A 134 0.51 32.55 1.48
N ARG A 135 1.48 32.73 0.59
CA ARG A 135 2.54 33.72 0.80
C ARG A 135 1.89 35.08 0.91
N GLU A 136 2.28 35.84 1.92
CA GLU A 136 1.77 37.21 2.15
C GLU A 136 2.02 38.12 0.95
N ASP A 137 3.02 37.80 0.12
CA ASP A 137 3.37 38.51 -1.12
C ASP A 137 2.50 38.14 -2.33
N GLY A 138 1.51 37.25 -2.17
CA GLY A 138 0.58 36.82 -3.23
C GLY A 138 1.21 35.95 -4.32
N LYS A 139 2.47 35.50 -4.16
CA LYS A 139 3.18 34.71 -5.19
C LYS A 139 3.01 33.19 -5.04
N THR A 140 2.05 32.74 -4.23
CA THR A 140 1.74 31.30 -4.16
C THR A 140 1.17 30.85 -5.49
N ASP A 141 1.77 29.81 -6.07
CA ASP A 141 1.24 29.15 -7.26
C ASP A 141 0.07 28.24 -6.87
N VAL A 142 -1.10 28.86 -6.70
CA VAL A 142 -2.35 28.16 -6.37
C VAL A 142 -2.75 27.19 -7.48
N GLY A 143 -2.40 27.49 -8.75
CA GLY A 143 -2.66 26.62 -9.89
C GLY A 143 -1.92 25.28 -9.74
N LYS A 144 -0.63 25.35 -9.40
CA LYS A 144 0.17 24.16 -9.10
C LYS A 144 -0.41 23.38 -7.91
N MET A 145 -0.74 24.07 -6.81
CA MET A 145 -1.33 23.43 -5.63
C MET A 145 -2.64 22.69 -5.95
N LEU A 146 -3.52 23.28 -6.75
CA LEU A 146 -4.76 22.65 -7.20
C LEU A 146 -4.49 21.48 -8.16
N SER A 147 -3.53 21.61 -9.08
CA SER A 147 -3.17 20.54 -10.01
C SER A 147 -2.66 19.28 -9.31
N VAL A 148 -1.89 19.45 -8.22
CA VAL A 148 -1.38 18.34 -7.40
C VAL A 148 -2.48 17.79 -6.49
N ALA A 149 -3.32 18.63 -5.89
CA ALA A 149 -4.42 18.19 -5.04
C ALA A 149 -5.50 17.40 -5.82
N PHE A 150 -5.75 17.78 -7.07
CA PHE A 150 -6.80 17.22 -7.91
C PHE A 150 -6.25 16.48 -9.14
N TRP A 151 -5.02 15.96 -9.10
CA TRP A 151 -4.37 15.30 -10.25
C TRP A 151 -5.25 14.22 -10.91
N GLN A 152 -6.05 13.51 -10.11
CA GLN A 152 -7.00 12.48 -10.57
C GLN A 152 -8.13 13.02 -11.47
N HIS A 153 -8.42 14.32 -11.43
CA HIS A 153 -9.45 14.99 -12.24
C HIS A 153 -8.87 15.77 -13.44
N VAL A 154 -7.56 15.99 -13.46
CA VAL A 154 -6.88 16.78 -14.51
C VAL A 154 -6.28 15.89 -15.60
N ALA A 155 -5.93 14.64 -15.27
CA ALA A 155 -5.39 13.65 -16.22
C ALA A 155 -6.46 12.77 -16.89
N GLY A 156 -7.73 13.19 -16.85
CA GLY A 156 -8.89 12.50 -17.43
C GLY A 156 -9.19 12.94 -18.85
#